data_AF-A0A933EHI5-F1
#
_entry.id   AF-A0A933EHI5-F1
#
_cell.length_a   1.000
_cell.length_b   1.000
_cell.length_c   1.000
_cell.angle_alpha   90.00
_cell.angle_beta   90.00
_cell.angle_gamma   90.00
#
_symmetry.space_group_name_H-M   'P 1'
#
loop_
_entity.id
_entity.type
_entity.pdbx_description
1 polymer ?
#
loop_
_entity_poly.entity_id
_entity_poly.type
_entity_poly.pdbx_seq_one_letter_code
_entity_poly.pdbx_strand_id
1 'polypeptide(L)' 'MGVIIGFLFLAIGVVLAAASYLFLAAPLGLPVSEGSSNPRVPFAVGLFVLGVVLALLSAVVYELLPERERR' A
#
# COMPACT_ATOMS: atom_id res chain seq x y z
N MET A 1 -3.03 -22.29 8.18
CA MET A 1 -2.35 -21.87 6.93
C MET A 1 -2.74 -20.46 6.51
N GLY A 2 -4.04 -20.12 6.45
CA GLY A 2 -4.50 -18.77 6.07
C GLY A 2 -4.01 -17.62 6.94
N VAL A 3 -3.94 -17.81 8.27
CA VAL A 3 -3.45 -16.77 9.22
C VAL A 3 -2.00 -16.40 8.95
N ILE A 4 -1.12 -17.37 8.74
CA ILE A 4 0.31 -17.14 8.45
C ILE A 4 0.46 -16.37 7.14
N ILE A 5 -0.28 -16.76 6.10
CA ILE A 5 -0.28 -16.08 4.80
C ILE A 5 -0.76 -14.64 4.97
N GLY A 6 -1.83 -14.42 5.72
CA GLY A 6 -2.35 -13.08 6.03
C GLY A 6 -1.32 -12.19 6.73
N PHE A 7 -0.66 -12.70 7.77
CA PHE A 7 0.41 -11.96 8.45
C PHE A 7 1.60 -11.66 7.54
N LEU A 8 1.94 -12.57 6.63
CA LEU A 8 3.04 -12.39 5.68
C LEU A 8 2.72 -11.25 4.70
N PHE A 9 1.51 -11.21 4.15
CA PHE A 9 1.07 -10.12 3.27
C PHE A 9 0.97 -8.78 4.01
N LEU A 10 0.50 -8.78 5.26
CA LEU A 10 0.49 -7.58 6.10
C LEU A 10 1.91 -7.03 6.30
N ALA A 11 2.86 -7.90 6.67
CA ALA A 11 4.25 -7.51 6.86
C ALA A 11 4.87 -6.94 5.57
N ILE A 12 4.62 -7.56 4.41
CA ILE A 12 5.04 -7.05 3.11
C ILE A 12 4.45 -5.67 2.83
N GLY A 13 3.15 -5.47 3.10
CA GLY A 13 2.49 -4.18 2.93
C GLY A 13 3.11 -3.07 3.78
N VAL A 14 3.45 -3.38 5.04
CA VAL A 14 4.11 -2.42 5.95
C VAL A 14 5.51 -2.07 5.46
N VAL A 15 6.29 -3.05 5.00
CA VAL A 15 7.63 -2.82 4.45
C VAL A 15 7.56 -1.95 3.19
N LEU A 16 6.60 -2.23 2.29
CA LEU A 16 6.39 -1.43 1.08
C LEU A 16 5.95 -0.01 1.39
N ALA A 17 5.10 0.19 2.41
CA ALA A 17 4.68 1.52 2.85
C ALA A 17 5.87 2.32 3.41
N ALA A 18 6.69 1.70 4.27
CA ALA A 18 7.90 2.33 4.80
C ALA A 18 8.90 2.69 3.69
N ALA A 19 9.15 1.77 2.76
CA ALA A 19 10.02 2.02 1.62
C ALA A 19 9.49 3.16 0.73
N SER A 20 8.18 3.19 0.49
CA SER A 20 7.54 4.26 -0.28
C SER A 20 7.70 5.62 0.40
N TYR A 21 7.49 5.69 1.71
CA TYR A 21 7.62 6.92 2.46
C TYR A 21 9.07 7.43 2.53
N LEU A 22 10.04 6.54 2.76
CA LEU A 22 11.44 6.94 2.95
C LEU A 22 12.15 7.25 1.63
N PHE A 23 11.79 6.55 0.55
CA PHE A 23 12.53 6.61 -0.72
C PHE A 23 11.75 7.31 -1.84
N LEU A 24 10.43 7.11 -1.93
CA LEU A 24 9.62 7.63 -3.04
C LEU A 24 8.90 8.95 -2.73
N ALA A 25 8.59 9.22 -1.46
CA ALA A 25 7.94 10.46 -1.04
C ALA A 25 8.89 11.67 -1.09
N ALA A 26 8.39 12.83 -0.67
CA ALA A 26 9.19 14.05 -0.55
C ALA A 26 10.39 13.83 0.39
N PRO A 27 11.53 14.50 0.15
CA PRO A 27 12.71 14.34 0.98
C PRO A 27 12.42 14.62 2.47
N LEU A 28 12.83 13.70 3.33
CA LEU A 28 12.82 13.94 4.78
C LEU A 28 13.80 15.07 5.12
N GLY A 29 13.31 16.12 5.77
CA GLY A 29 14.12 17.28 6.17
C GLY A 29 13.28 18.52 6.43
N LEU A 30 13.96 19.61 6.82
CA LEU A 30 13.32 20.92 6.95
C LEU A 30 13.01 21.48 5.55
N PRO A 31 11.82 22.08 5.33
CA PRO A 31 11.45 22.65 4.05
C PRO A 31 12.22 23.95 3.81
N VAL A 32 13.47 23.82 3.38
CA VAL A 32 14.39 24.95 3.12
C VAL A 32 14.27 25.48 1.69
N SER A 33 13.49 24.82 0.83
CA SER A 33 13.23 25.24 -0.55
C SER A 33 11.92 24.64 -1.08
N GLU A 34 11.34 25.23 -2.14
CA GLU A 34 10.15 24.69 -2.82
C GLU A 34 10.36 23.25 -3.32
N GLY A 35 11.61 22.88 -3.67
CA GLY A 35 11.98 21.53 -4.06
C GLY A 35 11.77 20.48 -2.97
N SER A 36 11.69 20.88 -1.69
CA SER A 36 11.38 19.98 -0.58
C SER A 36 9.92 19.48 -0.60
N SER A 37 9.02 20.14 -1.33
CA SER A 37 7.64 19.70 -1.50
C SER A 37 7.43 18.83 -2.74
N ASN A 38 8.40 18.76 -3.65
CA ASN A 38 8.31 17.92 -4.84
C ASN A 38 8.58 16.45 -4.48
N PRO A 39 7.70 15.52 -4.86
CA PRO A 39 7.97 14.11 -4.69
C PRO A 39 9.20 13.72 -5.53
N ARG A 40 10.07 12.87 -4.97
CA ARG A 40 11.25 12.37 -5.69
C ARG A 40 10.88 11.61 -6.96
N VAL A 41 9.68 11.04 -6.97
CA VAL A 41 9.17 10.26 -8.09
C VAL A 41 7.73 10.69 -8.40
N PRO A 42 7.43 11.22 -9.61
CA PRO A 42 6.12 11.80 -9.92
C PRO A 42 4.97 10.79 -9.93
N PHE A 43 5.25 9.49 -10.11
CA PHE A 43 4.23 8.43 -10.09
C PHE A 43 3.98 7.83 -8.71
N ALA A 44 4.70 8.25 -7.66
CA ALA A 44 4.57 7.68 -6.31
C ALA A 44 3.15 7.79 -5.74
N VAL A 45 2.47 8.91 -6.00
CA VAL A 45 1.07 9.12 -5.62
C VAL A 45 0.16 8.13 -6.33
N GLY A 46 0.41 7.84 -7.61
CA GLY A 46 -0.37 6.88 -8.37
C GLY A 46 -0.27 5.45 -7.82
N LEU A 47 0.93 5.02 -7.42
CA LEU A 47 1.12 3.72 -6.79
C LEU A 47 0.44 3.61 -5.43
N PHE A 48 0.47 4.67 -4.62
CA PHE A 48 -0.27 4.73 -3.36
C PHE A 48 -1.77 4.58 -3.58
N VAL A 49 -2.33 5.38 -4.51
CA VAL A 49 -3.76 5.33 -4.86
C VAL A 49 -4.16 3.93 -5.36
N LEU A 50 -3.35 3.32 -6.22
CA LEU A 50 -3.58 1.96 -6.70
C LEU A 50 -3.62 0.94 -5.55
N GLY A 51 -2.70 1.04 -4.59
CA GLY A 51 -2.68 0.19 -3.40
C GLY A 51 -3.95 0.34 -2.56
N VAL A 52 -4.41 1.56 -2.32
CA VAL A 52 -5.67 1.84 -1.59
C VAL A 52 -6.87 1.25 -2.33
N VAL A 53 -6.94 1.44 -3.65
CA VAL A 53 -8.03 0.87 -4.48
C VAL A 53 -8.06 -0.65 -4.37
N LEU A 54 -6.91 -1.32 -4.51
CA LEU A 54 -6.82 -2.77 -4.40
C LEU A 54 -7.21 -3.27 -3.00
N ALA A 55 -6.82 -2.56 -1.94
CA ALA A 55 -7.19 -2.90 -0.57
C ALA A 55 -8.71 -2.83 -0.36
N LEU A 56 -9.35 -1.77 -0.85
CA LEU A 56 -10.81 -1.61 -0.77
C LEU A 56 -11.55 -2.65 -1.62
N LEU A 57 -11.04 -2.96 -2.82
CA LEU A 57 -11.59 -4.02 -3.67
C LEU A 57 -11.52 -5.41 -3.02
N SER A 58 -10.58 -5.64 -2.10
CA SER A 58 -10.50 -6.94 -1.41
C SER A 58 -11.76 -7.26 -0.60
N ALA A 59 -12.42 -6.26 -0.02
CA ALA A 59 -13.68 -6.43 0.69
C ALA A 59 -14.82 -6.84 -0.27
N VAL A 60 -14.86 -6.22 -1.45
CA VAL A 60 -15.83 -6.57 -2.51
C VAL A 60 -15.61 -8.01 -2.98
N VAL A 61 -14.37 -8.43 -3.16
CA VAL A 61 -14.04 -9.81 -3.54
C VAL A 61 -14.45 -10.80 -2.44
N TYR A 62 -14.23 -10.48 -1.17
CA TYR A 62 -14.66 -11.33 -0.05
C TYR A 62 -16.18 -11.46 0.03
N GLU A 63 -16.91 -10.38 -0.19
CA GLU A 63 -18.37 -10.37 -0.13
C GLU A 63 -19.00 -11.12 -1.31
N LEU A 64 -18.43 -10.98 -2.50
CA LEU A 64 -18.97 -11.60 -3.72
C LEU A 64 -18.54 -13.05 -3.92
N LEU A 65 -17.58 -13.57 -3.14
CA LEU A 65 -17.12 -14.93 -3.26
C LEU A 65 -17.97 -15.83 -2.34
N PRO A 66 -18.94 -16.59 -2.88
CA PRO A 66 -19.77 -17.46 -2.05
C PRO A 66 -18.90 -18.52 -1.37
N GLU A 67 -19.16 -18.74 -0.09
CA GLU A 67 -18.53 -19.81 0.67
C GLU A 67 -18.75 -21.13 -0.07
N ARG A 68 -17.67 -21.74 -0.54
CA ARG A 68 -17.74 -23.08 -1.13
C ARG A 68 -18.23 -24.01 -0.03
N GLU A 69 -19.50 -24.40 -0.09
CA GLU A 69 -20.12 -25.35 0.83
C GLU A 69 -19.18 -26.54 1.01
N ARG A 70 -18.56 -26.64 2.19
CA ARG A 70 -17.90 -27.88 2.62
C ARG A 70 -19.01 -28.88 2.91
N ARG A 71 -19.27 -29.77 1.94
CA ARG A 71 -19.78 -31.11 2.24
C ARG A 71 -18.64 -32.00 2.71
#